data_AF-A0ABD3N198-F1
#
_entry.id   AF-A0ABD3N198-F1
#
_cell.length_a   1.000
_cell.length_b   1.000
_cell.length_c   1.000
_cell.angle_alpha   90.00
_cell.angle_beta   90.00
_cell.angle_gamma   90.00
#
_symmetry.space_group_name_H-M   'P 1'
#
loop_
_entity.id
_entity.type
_entity.pdbx_description
1 polymer ?
#
loop_
_entity_poly.entity_id
_entity_poly.type
_entity_poly.pdbx_seq_one_letter_code
_entity_poly.pdbx_strand_id
1 'polypeptide(L)'
;MTMTADSQVAIVADDDCHHHHSQSADNDSTTYQELISFLSSPRSDLRKAAVEATLASLTSPNDEDVNSAARHLTSHNAIVPLCRIASIASNTEVKSNDALAALAILCSHPLVGDQCIHDFIESDCRGIGRMLEIALSNPPPMLPPSAMLSTSISSRLALECNEWRERVNYACALLANAVRTERGAVDFVGRSFPDEAVPSSSSSSSLKNRDEEKKDGAAAAADTKPTATLLLSRFLNPAYIDTSSPGYKQAMEAWNNPKLNVSGSGGSSRRRKQQNPLLSSYDDPDLDEYDSDFDNKELLDDITVKEMPESKEAGDTEPTSSEGLVEYYDPYQHVAAVIMNITQLERGRDFLMKLSSSSENATTKSTKAVTTTSHLQSLLPQLTSPNPARRRGIAGTLKNCCFSQDSIWWLLNVVHIDKSLLMTLAGPEELTIDEKVGLDPDYWLLGPQKHREPDALVRLYVAEAILLLLSSGGRRARETLRERRTYIIIKLADMVEEDEEVSERLFECVQYLRRDEEGTEEGSSDRRAYEKYARGMVEMDGAKNRKTAGLLLPPSTTTTFDTTERDDDYDNID
;
A
#
# COMPACT_ATOMS: atom_id res chain seq x y z
N MET A 1 48.83 11.09 -76.92
CA MET A 1 47.49 10.50 -76.75
C MET A 1 46.87 11.12 -75.50
N THR A 2 45.96 12.08 -75.75
CA THR A 2 44.76 12.42 -74.96
C THR A 2 44.71 12.28 -73.43
N MET A 3 44.50 13.44 -72.77
CA MET A 3 43.57 13.78 -71.65
C MET A 3 43.86 13.16 -70.26
N THR A 4 43.71 13.82 -69.09
CA THR A 4 43.25 15.14 -68.60
C THR A 4 43.63 15.26 -67.11
N ALA A 5 43.48 16.47 -66.53
CA ALA A 5 43.96 16.94 -65.22
C ALA A 5 43.09 16.60 -63.99
N ASP A 6 43.48 17.21 -62.84
CA ASP A 6 42.79 17.43 -61.54
C ASP A 6 43.16 16.46 -60.39
N SER A 7 43.29 16.84 -59.12
CA SER A 7 43.41 18.12 -58.39
C SER A 7 43.83 17.77 -56.93
N GLN A 8 44.47 18.70 -56.21
CA GLN A 8 44.79 18.62 -54.78
C GLN A 8 43.55 18.92 -53.92
N VAL A 9 43.27 18.11 -52.88
CA VAL A 9 42.87 18.54 -51.51
C VAL A 9 43.15 17.36 -50.57
N ALA A 10 44.08 17.50 -49.62
CA ALA A 10 44.25 16.58 -48.50
C ALA A 10 43.72 17.24 -47.22
N ILE A 11 42.77 16.56 -46.60
CA ILE A 11 41.97 16.97 -45.45
C ILE A 11 42.81 16.85 -44.18
N VAL A 12 42.84 17.92 -43.38
CA VAL A 12 43.20 17.93 -41.97
C VAL A 12 41.89 18.13 -41.20
N ALA A 13 41.40 17.09 -40.54
CA ALA A 13 40.38 17.16 -39.49
C ALA A 13 40.27 15.76 -38.87
N ASP A 14 40.69 15.59 -37.62
CA ASP A 14 40.19 14.58 -36.67
C ASP A 14 40.91 14.65 -35.30
N ASP A 15 40.98 15.85 -34.67
CA ASP A 15 41.43 15.97 -33.26
C ASP A 15 40.55 16.90 -32.38
N ASP A 16 39.60 17.67 -32.96
CA ASP A 16 38.82 18.67 -32.19
C ASP A 16 37.56 18.12 -31.48
N CYS A 17 37.05 16.93 -31.84
CA CYS A 17 35.82 16.39 -31.24
C CYS A 17 35.99 15.89 -29.79
N HIS A 18 37.20 15.46 -29.38
CA HIS A 18 37.42 14.98 -28.01
C HIS A 18 37.70 16.09 -26.99
N HIS A 19 38.10 17.29 -27.43
CA HIS A 19 38.30 18.43 -26.53
C HIS A 19 37.02 19.21 -26.20
N HIS A 20 36.03 19.19 -27.10
CA HIS A 20 34.77 19.89 -26.85
C HIS A 20 33.85 19.16 -25.85
N HIS A 21 33.86 17.82 -25.81
CA HIS A 21 33.06 17.04 -24.87
C HIS A 21 33.60 17.07 -23.43
N SER A 22 34.93 17.19 -23.25
CA SER A 22 35.52 17.33 -21.91
C SER A 22 35.28 18.71 -21.31
N GLN A 23 35.38 19.78 -22.11
CA GLN A 23 35.13 21.14 -21.64
C GLN A 23 33.65 21.41 -21.29
N SER A 24 32.70 20.80 -22.00
CA SER A 24 31.27 20.92 -21.65
C SER A 24 30.94 20.21 -20.34
N ALA A 25 31.47 19.01 -20.12
CA ALA A 25 31.24 18.26 -18.89
C ALA A 25 31.87 18.93 -17.65
N ASP A 26 33.05 19.54 -17.79
CA ASP A 26 33.69 20.32 -16.72
C ASP A 26 32.89 21.60 -16.39
N ASN A 27 32.36 22.29 -17.41
CA ASN A 27 31.48 23.44 -17.21
C ASN A 27 30.17 23.05 -16.52
N ASP A 28 29.55 21.93 -16.89
CA ASP A 28 28.31 21.49 -16.24
C ASP A 28 28.57 21.10 -14.77
N SER A 29 29.65 20.36 -14.48
CA SER A 29 30.02 20.02 -13.10
C SER A 29 30.22 21.26 -12.22
N THR A 30 30.88 22.30 -12.74
CA THR A 30 31.07 23.57 -12.01
C THR A 30 29.76 24.32 -11.78
N THR A 31 28.83 24.32 -12.74
CA THR A 31 27.51 24.95 -12.54
C THR A 31 26.70 24.28 -11.41
N TYR A 32 26.71 22.95 -11.33
CA TYR A 32 26.03 22.24 -10.24
C TYR A 32 26.71 22.46 -8.87
N GLN A 33 28.03 22.63 -8.83
CA GLN A 33 28.73 23.04 -7.61
C GLN A 33 28.30 24.44 -7.13
N GLU A 34 28.19 25.40 -8.05
CA GLU A 34 27.69 26.74 -7.73
C GLU A 34 26.24 26.68 -7.23
N LEU A 35 25.38 25.90 -7.89
CA LEU A 35 23.99 25.70 -7.48
C LEU A 35 23.89 25.20 -6.02
N ILE A 36 24.71 24.22 -5.65
CA ILE A 36 24.71 23.65 -4.29
C ILE A 36 25.26 24.64 -3.26
N SER A 37 26.21 25.49 -3.66
CA SER A 37 26.66 26.61 -2.85
C SER A 37 25.50 27.59 -2.55
N PHE A 38 24.62 27.82 -3.53
CA PHE A 38 23.43 28.66 -3.36
C PHE A 38 22.35 28.00 -2.48
N LEU A 39 22.18 26.67 -2.57
CA LEU A 39 21.31 25.92 -1.64
C LEU A 39 21.77 26.05 -0.19
N SER A 40 23.08 26.14 0.04
CA SER A 40 23.66 26.31 1.38
C SER A 40 23.81 27.78 1.81
N SER A 41 23.38 28.73 0.99
CA SER A 41 23.52 30.16 1.24
C SER A 41 22.73 30.63 2.47
N PRO A 42 23.22 31.59 3.27
CA PRO A 42 22.45 32.17 4.37
C PRO A 42 21.24 32.99 3.88
N ARG A 43 21.22 33.44 2.62
CA ARG A 43 20.12 34.24 2.04
C ARG A 43 18.94 33.37 1.60
N SER A 44 17.74 33.66 2.08
CA SER A 44 16.50 32.95 1.73
C SER A 44 16.17 33.04 0.23
N ASP A 45 16.32 34.22 -0.38
CA ASP A 45 16.01 34.44 -1.80
C ASP A 45 16.87 33.55 -2.72
N LEU A 46 18.17 33.42 -2.41
CA LEU A 46 19.09 32.59 -3.18
C LEU A 46 18.76 31.11 -3.03
N ARG A 47 18.43 30.67 -1.81
CA ARG A 47 17.98 29.29 -1.58
C ARG A 47 16.71 28.98 -2.36
N LYS A 48 15.76 29.92 -2.39
CA LYS A 48 14.51 29.75 -3.15
C LYS A 48 14.78 29.58 -4.65
N ALA A 49 15.55 30.49 -5.25
CA ALA A 49 15.90 30.40 -6.68
C ALA A 49 16.68 29.12 -7.00
N ALA A 50 17.59 28.70 -6.12
CA ALA A 50 18.35 27.48 -6.28
C ALA A 50 17.48 26.21 -6.19
N VAL A 51 16.51 26.16 -5.27
CA VAL A 51 15.56 25.05 -5.18
C VAL A 51 14.67 24.98 -6.42
N GLU A 52 14.16 26.12 -6.90
CA GLU A 52 13.35 26.19 -8.12
C GLU A 52 14.13 25.70 -9.34
N ALA A 53 15.39 26.11 -9.48
CA ALA A 53 16.28 25.63 -10.54
C ALA A 53 16.56 24.12 -10.43
N THR A 54 16.79 23.62 -9.20
CA THR A 54 17.00 22.19 -8.95
C THR A 54 15.78 21.36 -9.35
N LEU A 55 14.58 21.80 -8.96
CA LEU A 55 13.34 21.11 -9.32
C LEU A 55 13.12 21.14 -10.83
N ALA A 56 13.33 22.28 -11.48
CA ALA A 56 13.17 22.42 -12.92
C ALA A 56 14.10 21.47 -13.72
N SER A 57 15.35 21.29 -13.27
CA SER A 57 16.28 20.32 -13.87
C SER A 57 15.80 18.88 -13.72
N LEU A 58 15.14 18.56 -12.60
CA LEU A 58 14.63 17.21 -12.31
C LEU A 58 13.27 16.91 -12.94
N THR A 59 12.54 17.92 -13.41
CA THR A 59 11.24 17.79 -14.09
C THR A 59 11.33 18.09 -15.59
N SER A 60 12.53 18.04 -16.18
CA SER A 60 12.72 18.22 -17.62
C SER A 60 11.96 17.14 -18.40
N PRO A 61 11.38 17.45 -19.59
CA PRO A 61 10.71 16.45 -20.42
C PRO A 61 11.67 15.42 -21.03
N ASN A 62 12.98 15.64 -20.98
CA ASN A 62 13.99 14.75 -21.52
C ASN A 62 14.59 13.88 -20.40
N ASP A 63 14.42 12.56 -20.50
CA ASP A 63 14.92 11.60 -19.50
C ASP A 63 16.46 11.64 -19.36
N GLU A 64 17.21 11.89 -20.44
CA GLU A 64 18.67 12.01 -20.39
C GLU A 64 19.14 13.22 -19.56
N ASP A 65 18.45 14.36 -19.68
CA ASP A 65 18.77 15.57 -18.93
C ASP A 65 18.49 15.36 -17.43
N VAL A 66 17.38 14.69 -17.11
CA VAL A 66 17.03 14.33 -15.73
C VAL A 66 18.07 13.36 -15.14
N ASN A 67 18.46 12.34 -15.90
CA ASN A 67 19.48 11.38 -15.48
C ASN A 67 20.84 12.04 -15.24
N SER A 68 21.24 12.98 -16.10
CA SER A 68 22.48 13.74 -15.94
C SER A 68 22.41 14.64 -14.71
N ALA A 69 21.35 15.45 -14.58
CA ALA A 69 21.13 16.33 -13.43
C ALA A 69 21.11 15.56 -12.10
N ALA A 70 20.41 14.43 -12.04
CA ALA A 70 20.33 13.60 -10.85
C ALA A 70 21.72 13.07 -10.42
N ARG A 71 22.56 12.64 -11.37
CA ARG A 71 23.94 12.21 -11.09
C ARG A 71 24.80 13.35 -10.56
N HIS A 72 24.75 14.53 -11.18
CA HIS A 72 25.53 15.70 -10.74
C HIS A 72 25.09 16.23 -9.36
N LEU A 73 23.79 16.26 -9.09
CA LEU A 73 23.25 16.68 -7.79
C LEU A 73 23.65 15.70 -6.68
N THR A 74 23.65 14.40 -6.98
CA THR A 74 24.06 13.36 -6.02
C THR A 74 25.56 13.41 -5.77
N SER A 75 26.40 13.56 -6.81
CA SER A 75 27.87 13.59 -6.66
C SER A 75 28.37 14.74 -5.78
N HIS A 76 27.62 15.84 -5.73
CA HIS A 76 27.96 17.03 -4.94
C HIS A 76 27.16 17.14 -3.63
N ASN A 77 26.49 16.07 -3.20
CA ASN A 77 25.75 15.96 -1.93
C ASN A 77 24.62 17.00 -1.76
N ALA A 78 23.79 17.16 -2.78
CA ALA A 78 22.63 18.06 -2.74
C ALA A 78 21.56 17.66 -1.71
N ILE A 79 21.54 16.39 -1.26
CA ILE A 79 20.55 15.85 -0.31
C ILE A 79 20.57 16.59 1.02
N VAL A 80 21.75 16.86 1.59
CA VAL A 80 21.88 17.52 2.90
C VAL A 80 21.34 18.97 2.88
N PRO A 81 21.74 19.86 1.95
CA PRO A 81 21.17 21.20 1.83
C PRO A 81 19.66 21.17 1.57
N LEU A 82 19.17 20.31 0.67
CA LEU A 82 17.74 20.20 0.36
C LEU A 82 16.93 19.76 1.58
N CYS A 83 17.40 18.77 2.35
CA CYS A 83 16.72 18.31 3.56
C CYS A 83 16.66 19.40 4.64
N ARG A 84 17.72 20.20 4.79
CA ARG A 84 17.72 21.35 5.70
C ARG A 84 16.67 22.38 5.29
N ILE A 85 16.57 22.72 4.00
CA ILE A 85 15.56 23.65 3.47
C ILE A 85 14.14 23.10 3.68
N ALA A 86 13.92 21.82 3.37
CA ALA A 86 12.63 21.15 3.54
C ALA A 86 12.12 21.17 5.00
N SER A 87 13.04 21.22 5.96
CA SER A 87 12.73 21.26 7.40
C SER A 87 12.39 22.65 7.93
N ILE A 88 12.65 23.71 7.16
CA ILE A 88 12.30 25.07 7.56
C ILE A 88 10.77 25.18 7.55
N ALA A 89 10.16 25.65 8.65
CA ALA A 89 8.74 25.92 8.70
C ALA A 89 8.35 26.87 7.56
N SER A 90 7.22 26.62 6.91
CA SER A 90 6.72 27.38 5.75
C SER A 90 6.33 28.80 6.17
N ASN A 91 7.32 29.63 6.49
CA ASN A 91 7.19 31.06 6.33
C ASN A 91 7.27 31.31 4.83
N THR A 92 6.37 32.16 4.30
CA THR A 92 6.15 32.50 2.88
C THR A 92 7.38 32.84 2.04
N GLU A 93 8.57 32.87 2.62
CA GLU A 93 9.85 33.25 2.02
C GLU A 93 10.60 32.08 1.37
N VAL A 94 10.36 30.83 1.79
CA VAL A 94 11.09 29.65 1.27
C VAL A 94 10.12 28.57 0.82
N LYS A 95 10.20 28.16 -0.44
CA LYS A 95 9.39 27.07 -1.00
C LYS A 95 9.87 25.71 -0.49
N SER A 96 9.48 25.36 0.73
CA SER A 96 9.81 24.07 1.35
C SER A 96 9.23 22.88 0.57
N ASN A 97 8.09 23.08 -0.11
CA ASN A 97 7.42 22.03 -0.89
C ASN A 97 8.23 21.67 -2.14
N ASP A 98 8.76 22.66 -2.87
CA ASP A 98 9.63 22.41 -4.02
C ASP A 98 10.89 21.63 -3.62
N ALA A 99 11.47 21.93 -2.44
CA ALA A 99 12.62 21.18 -1.92
C ALA A 99 12.26 19.72 -1.57
N LEU A 100 11.09 19.51 -0.98
CA LEU A 100 10.56 18.18 -0.69
C LEU A 100 10.25 17.40 -1.98
N ALA A 101 9.70 18.06 -2.99
CA ALA A 101 9.43 17.48 -4.30
C ALA A 101 10.74 17.05 -4.99
N ALA A 102 11.77 17.92 -5.00
CA ALA A 102 13.08 17.60 -5.55
C ALA A 102 13.72 16.40 -4.82
N LEU A 103 13.66 16.37 -3.49
CA LEU A 103 14.13 15.22 -2.70
C LEU A 103 13.36 13.94 -3.03
N ALA A 104 12.03 14.02 -3.16
CA ALA A 104 11.21 12.86 -3.48
C ALA A 104 11.56 12.28 -4.84
N ILE A 105 11.79 13.14 -5.85
CA ILE A 105 12.25 12.73 -7.18
C ILE A 105 13.62 12.05 -7.09
N LEU A 106 14.60 12.68 -6.45
CA LEU A 106 15.95 12.12 -6.28
C LEU A 106 15.96 10.76 -5.57
N CYS A 107 15.21 10.63 -4.48
CA CYS A 107 15.12 9.38 -3.70
C CYS A 107 14.29 8.28 -4.40
N SER A 108 13.56 8.63 -5.47
CA SER A 108 12.82 7.68 -6.32
C SER A 108 13.51 7.38 -7.65
N HIS A 109 14.63 8.03 -7.92
CA HIS A 109 15.30 7.95 -9.21
C HIS A 109 15.91 6.55 -9.42
N PRO A 110 15.72 5.90 -10.58
CA PRO A 110 16.13 4.51 -10.81
C PRO A 110 17.65 4.28 -10.70
N LEU A 111 18.45 5.31 -11.00
CA LEU A 111 19.92 5.18 -11.05
C LEU A 111 20.66 5.66 -9.79
N VAL A 112 20.08 6.62 -9.06
CA VAL A 112 20.77 7.29 -7.93
C VAL A 112 19.94 7.23 -6.64
N GLY A 113 18.73 6.66 -6.68
CA GLY A 113 17.79 6.66 -5.57
C GLY A 113 18.36 6.03 -4.31
N ASP A 114 19.02 4.88 -4.44
CA ASP A 114 19.58 4.17 -3.28
C ASP A 114 20.71 4.95 -2.60
N GLN A 115 21.59 5.59 -3.40
CA GLN A 115 22.62 6.48 -2.86
C GLN A 115 22.00 7.70 -2.18
N CYS A 116 21.01 8.35 -2.81
CA CYS A 116 20.28 9.47 -2.24
C CYS A 116 19.60 9.10 -0.91
N ILE A 117 19.02 7.89 -0.83
CA ILE A 117 18.39 7.38 0.39
C ILE A 117 19.44 7.14 1.48
N HIS A 118 20.60 6.58 1.13
CA HIS A 118 21.70 6.40 2.08
C HIS A 118 22.14 7.75 2.68
N ASP A 119 22.38 8.76 1.84
CA ASP A 119 22.77 10.11 2.27
C ASP A 119 21.65 10.80 3.07
N PHE A 120 20.39 10.49 2.78
CA PHE A 120 19.23 10.99 3.49
C PHE A 120 19.09 10.42 4.91
N ILE A 121 19.41 9.14 5.10
CA ILE A 121 19.34 8.45 6.40
C ILE A 121 20.56 8.78 7.28
N GLU A 122 21.69 9.16 6.66
CA GLU A 122 22.93 9.44 7.38
C GLU A 122 22.79 10.52 8.47
N SER A 123 23.65 10.44 9.50
CA SER A 123 23.55 11.21 10.74
C SER A 123 23.56 12.72 10.56
N ASP A 124 24.14 13.22 9.47
CA ASP A 124 24.23 14.64 9.14
C ASP A 124 22.92 15.18 8.57
N CYS A 125 22.17 14.31 7.90
CA CYS A 125 20.88 14.63 7.30
C CYS A 125 19.72 14.36 8.27
N ARG A 126 19.79 13.34 9.14
CA ARG A 126 18.70 12.98 10.07
C ARG A 126 17.31 13.00 9.38
N GLY A 127 17.26 12.58 8.11
CA GLY A 127 16.11 12.82 7.23
C GLY A 127 14.81 12.22 7.79
N ILE A 128 14.88 11.02 8.36
CA ILE A 128 13.74 10.33 8.97
C ILE A 128 13.12 11.16 10.11
N GLY A 129 13.93 11.68 11.04
CA GLY A 129 13.44 12.49 12.16
C GLY A 129 12.74 13.77 11.69
N ARG A 130 13.34 14.45 10.70
CA ARG A 130 12.76 15.67 10.10
C ARG A 130 11.44 15.39 9.38
N MET A 131 11.35 14.30 8.63
CA MET A 131 10.10 13.95 7.94
C MET A 131 9.01 13.51 8.92
N LEU A 132 9.35 12.86 10.03
CA LEU A 132 8.40 12.54 11.10
C LEU A 132 7.81 13.81 11.73
N GLU A 133 8.64 14.82 12.00
CA GLU A 133 8.18 16.13 12.48
C GLU A 133 7.20 16.80 11.50
N ILE A 134 7.52 16.77 10.20
CA ILE A 134 6.65 17.32 9.15
C ILE A 134 5.34 16.53 9.05
N ALA A 135 5.40 15.20 9.03
CA ALA A 135 4.23 14.33 8.89
C ALA A 135 3.26 14.46 10.09
N LEU A 136 3.79 14.75 11.29
CA LEU A 136 3.01 14.95 12.50
C LEU A 136 2.64 16.42 12.77
N SER A 137 2.97 17.34 11.85
CA SER A 137 2.54 18.73 11.95
C SER A 137 1.01 18.86 11.99
N ASN A 138 0.53 19.91 12.66
CA ASN A 138 -0.91 20.16 12.75
C ASN A 138 -1.39 20.93 11.51
N PRO A 139 -2.59 20.61 10.99
CA PRO A 139 -3.16 21.38 9.91
C PRO A 139 -3.41 22.84 10.34
N PRO A 140 -3.43 23.80 9.40
CA PRO A 140 -3.83 25.17 9.67
C PRO A 140 -5.22 25.22 10.36
N PRO A 141 -5.48 26.21 11.25
CA PRO A 141 -6.74 26.31 11.97
C PRO A 141 -7.91 26.45 10.99
N MET A 142 -8.72 25.40 10.88
CA MET A 142 -9.98 25.41 10.13
C MET A 142 -10.92 26.44 10.78
N LEU A 143 -11.29 27.51 10.07
CA LEU A 143 -12.23 28.49 10.60
C LEU A 143 -13.64 27.87 10.77
N PRO A 144 -14.39 28.29 11.80
CA PRO A 144 -15.77 27.84 11.99
C PRO A 144 -16.66 28.26 10.80
N PRO A 145 -17.75 27.51 10.53
CA PRO A 145 -18.66 27.76 9.39
C PRO A 145 -19.19 29.20 9.32
N SER A 146 -19.23 29.90 10.45
CA SER A 146 -19.70 31.30 10.58
C SER A 146 -18.77 32.35 9.96
N ALA A 147 -17.53 32.02 9.62
CA ALA A 147 -16.56 32.97 9.05
C ALA A 147 -16.41 32.91 7.53
N MET A 148 -17.16 32.02 6.85
CA MET A 148 -17.10 31.83 5.38
C MET A 148 -17.74 32.95 4.55
N LEU A 149 -18.13 34.07 5.18
CA LEU A 149 -18.76 35.22 4.53
C LEU A 149 -17.79 36.07 3.68
N SER A 150 -16.47 35.83 3.76
CA SER A 150 -15.46 36.48 2.94
C SER A 150 -14.82 35.48 1.97
N THR A 151 -15.11 35.64 0.67
CA THR A 151 -14.56 34.81 -0.43
C THR A 151 -13.04 34.85 -0.53
N SER A 152 -12.38 35.95 -0.12
CA SER A 152 -10.92 36.09 -0.19
C SER A 152 -10.17 35.43 0.98
N ILE A 153 -10.80 35.35 2.16
CA ILE A 153 -10.19 34.69 3.34
C ILE A 153 -10.29 33.17 3.16
N SER A 154 -11.44 32.69 2.70
CA SER A 154 -11.66 31.26 2.41
C SER A 154 -10.70 30.72 1.35
N SER A 155 -10.36 31.50 0.31
CA SER A 155 -9.41 31.05 -0.73
C SER A 155 -7.97 30.94 -0.23
N ARG A 156 -7.52 31.86 0.63
CA ARG A 156 -6.16 31.83 1.20
C ARG A 156 -5.96 30.63 2.14
N LEU A 157 -6.92 30.36 3.00
CA LEU A 157 -6.88 29.21 3.91
C LEU A 157 -6.94 27.88 3.16
N ALA A 158 -7.69 27.81 2.06
CA ALA A 158 -7.71 26.63 1.21
C ALA A 158 -6.33 26.36 0.59
N LEU A 159 -5.63 27.41 0.12
CA LEU A 159 -4.25 27.30 -0.37
C LEU A 159 -3.30 26.82 0.72
N GLU A 160 -3.33 27.41 1.91
CA GLU A 160 -2.49 27.00 3.05
C GLU A 160 -2.75 25.54 3.46
N CYS A 161 -4.00 25.08 3.41
CA CYS A 161 -4.34 23.68 3.69
C CYS A 161 -3.81 22.74 2.60
N ASN A 162 -3.88 23.13 1.33
CA ASN A 162 -3.35 22.34 0.23
C ASN A 162 -1.82 22.25 0.27
N GLU A 163 -1.14 23.36 0.55
CA GLU A 163 0.32 23.38 0.77
C GLU A 163 0.72 22.48 1.94
N TRP A 164 -0.03 22.48 3.04
CA TRP A 164 0.20 21.59 4.17
C TRP A 164 0.00 20.11 3.77
N ARG A 165 -1.07 19.79 3.03
CA ARG A 165 -1.35 18.42 2.56
C ARG A 165 -0.22 17.89 1.68
N GLU A 166 0.21 18.70 0.73
CA GLU A 166 1.31 18.40 -0.18
C GLU A 166 2.61 18.18 0.61
N ARG A 167 2.93 19.07 1.55
CA ARG A 167 4.11 18.94 2.41
C ARG A 167 4.12 17.63 3.20
N VAL A 168 2.99 17.26 3.80
CA VAL A 168 2.84 16.00 4.54
C VAL A 168 2.92 14.79 3.60
N ASN A 169 2.34 14.88 2.41
CA ASN A 169 2.39 13.81 1.41
C ASN A 169 3.83 13.51 0.98
N TYR A 170 4.61 14.53 0.62
CA TYR A 170 6.02 14.36 0.28
C TYR A 170 6.84 13.82 1.45
N ALA A 171 6.60 14.27 2.68
CA ALA A 171 7.28 13.75 3.85
C ALA A 171 6.99 12.25 4.05
N CYS A 172 5.73 11.82 3.89
CA CYS A 172 5.36 10.41 3.97
C CYS A 172 5.95 9.59 2.82
N ALA A 173 6.04 10.15 1.61
CA ALA A 173 6.69 9.51 0.46
C ALA A 173 8.20 9.31 0.69
N LEU A 174 8.89 10.32 1.21
CA LEU A 174 10.30 10.23 1.58
C LEU A 174 10.53 9.20 2.70
N LEU A 175 9.65 9.14 3.69
CA LEU A 175 9.69 8.09 4.70
C LEU A 175 9.53 6.70 4.07
N ALA A 176 8.58 6.52 3.15
CA ALA A 176 8.37 5.25 2.46
C ALA A 176 9.61 4.80 1.68
N ASN A 177 10.29 5.73 0.99
CA ASN A 177 11.55 5.46 0.30
C ASN A 177 12.67 5.11 1.30
N ALA A 178 12.79 5.85 2.39
CA ALA A 178 13.83 5.62 3.39
C ALA A 178 13.72 4.22 4.02
N VAL A 179 12.51 3.79 4.37
CA VAL A 179 12.28 2.47 4.99
C VAL A 179 12.33 1.30 4.01
N ARG A 180 12.55 1.52 2.72
CA ARG A 180 12.84 0.44 1.75
C ARG A 180 14.17 -0.26 2.08
N THR A 181 15.12 0.50 2.63
CA THR A 181 16.40 -0.06 3.08
C THR A 181 16.25 -0.61 4.49
N GLU A 182 16.92 -1.73 4.78
CA GLU A 182 16.94 -2.30 6.14
C GLU A 182 17.40 -1.27 7.17
N ARG A 183 18.47 -0.53 6.87
CA ARG A 183 19.01 0.53 7.74
C ARG A 183 17.98 1.61 8.04
N GLY A 184 17.23 2.07 7.03
CA GLY A 184 16.19 3.08 7.21
C GLY A 184 14.99 2.56 7.99
N ALA A 185 14.58 1.31 7.76
CA ALA A 185 13.53 0.66 8.55
C ALA A 185 13.93 0.51 10.02
N VAL A 186 15.18 0.12 10.30
CA VAL A 186 15.72 0.01 11.67
C VAL A 186 15.79 1.38 12.36
N ASP A 187 16.28 2.43 11.69
CA ASP A 187 16.32 3.78 12.26
C ASP A 187 14.90 4.34 12.50
N PHE A 188 13.97 4.08 11.57
CA PHE A 188 12.56 4.43 11.77
C PHE A 188 11.97 3.74 12.99
N VAL A 189 12.15 2.43 13.13
CA VAL A 189 11.68 1.65 14.28
C VAL A 189 12.29 2.17 15.58
N GLY A 190 13.61 2.36 15.61
CA GLY A 190 14.33 2.87 16.79
C GLY A 190 13.89 4.27 17.24
N ARG A 191 13.45 5.12 16.32
CA ARG A 191 12.93 6.47 16.63
C ARG A 191 11.44 6.51 16.94
N SER A 192 10.67 5.55 16.45
CA SER A 192 9.22 5.69 16.35
C SER A 192 8.45 4.71 17.22
N PHE A 193 9.08 3.64 17.68
CA PHE A 193 8.43 2.61 18.50
C PHE A 193 8.71 2.88 19.99
N PRO A 194 7.81 2.48 20.90
CA PRO A 194 8.05 2.65 22.33
C PRO A 194 9.21 1.75 22.79
N ASP A 195 9.90 2.10 23.87
CA ASP A 195 11.04 1.34 24.41
C ASP A 195 10.69 -0.15 24.67
N GLU A 196 9.43 -0.44 25.04
CA GLU A 196 8.91 -1.80 25.24
C GLU A 196 8.75 -2.62 23.94
N ALA A 197 8.80 -1.99 22.76
CA ALA A 197 8.79 -2.67 21.47
C ALA A 197 10.19 -2.98 20.94
N VAL A 198 11.24 -2.55 21.65
CA VAL A 198 12.64 -2.85 21.34
C VAL A 198 13.16 -3.81 22.41
N PRO A 199 13.42 -5.09 22.08
CA PRO A 199 14.15 -5.98 22.98
C PRO A 199 15.47 -5.31 23.36
N SER A 200 15.81 -5.28 24.66
CA SER A 200 16.91 -4.50 25.25
C SER A 200 18.33 -4.93 24.84
N SER A 201 18.51 -5.59 23.70
CA SER A 201 19.76 -6.24 23.31
C SER A 201 20.74 -5.39 22.50
N SER A 202 20.52 -4.08 22.35
CA SER A 202 21.41 -3.22 21.52
C SER A 202 21.79 -1.87 22.14
N SER A 203 21.97 -1.79 23.47
CA SER A 203 22.74 -0.71 24.08
C SER A 203 24.00 -1.30 24.73
N SER A 204 25.08 -1.29 23.97
CA SER A 204 26.42 -1.56 24.48
C SER A 204 26.80 -0.54 25.56
N SER A 205 26.99 -1.07 26.76
CA SER A 205 28.03 -0.71 27.72
C SER A 205 28.53 0.75 27.71
N SER A 206 27.99 1.55 28.62
CA SER A 206 28.85 2.47 29.37
C SER A 206 28.45 2.48 30.83
N LEU A 207 29.29 1.83 31.62
CA LEU A 207 29.43 1.99 33.05
C LEU A 207 29.35 3.48 33.41
N LYS A 208 28.47 3.83 34.35
CA LYS A 208 28.79 4.75 35.44
C LYS A 208 27.84 4.51 36.60
N ASN A 209 28.41 3.86 37.62
CA ASN A 209 27.99 4.00 39.00
C ASN A 209 27.79 5.47 39.35
N ARG A 210 26.65 5.81 39.94
CA ARG A 210 26.61 6.76 41.04
C ARG A 210 25.30 6.62 41.82
N ASP A 211 25.48 6.16 43.05
CA ASP A 211 24.52 6.21 44.13
C ASP A 211 24.03 7.64 44.39
N GLU A 212 22.77 7.69 44.85
CA GLU A 212 22.16 8.69 45.73
C GLU A 212 22.40 10.19 45.43
N GLU A 213 21.35 10.86 44.94
CA GLU A 213 20.77 12.01 45.64
C GLU A 213 19.38 12.36 45.06
N LYS A 214 18.36 12.15 45.91
CA LYS A 214 17.00 12.65 45.73
C LYS A 214 17.02 14.18 45.85
N LYS A 215 16.65 14.91 44.80
CA LYS A 215 16.11 16.27 44.92
C LYS A 215 15.27 16.68 43.70
N ASP A 216 13.98 16.84 43.98
CA ASP A 216 13.03 17.80 43.41
C ASP A 216 13.13 18.11 41.91
N GLY A 217 12.26 17.46 41.14
CA GLY A 217 12.03 17.79 39.73
C GLY A 217 11.35 16.67 38.95
N ALA A 218 10.38 15.96 39.56
CA ALA A 218 9.55 15.01 38.82
C ALA A 218 8.56 15.78 37.93
N ALA A 219 9.06 16.31 36.81
CA ALA A 219 8.23 16.41 35.62
C ALA A 219 7.79 14.98 35.32
N ALA A 220 6.50 14.71 35.53
CA ALA A 220 5.87 13.49 35.06
C ALA A 220 6.37 13.23 33.65
N ALA A 221 7.02 12.08 33.44
CA ALA A 221 7.23 11.54 32.11
C ALA A 221 5.84 11.33 31.53
N ALA A 222 5.31 12.37 30.90
CA ALA A 222 4.07 12.31 30.17
C ALA A 222 4.30 11.25 29.11
N ASP A 223 3.46 10.21 29.11
CA ASP A 223 3.39 9.16 28.10
C ASP A 223 3.48 9.77 26.69
N THR A 224 4.70 9.89 26.16
CA THR A 224 4.91 10.34 24.79
C THR A 224 4.47 9.18 23.93
N LYS A 225 3.22 9.25 23.44
CA LYS A 225 2.69 8.28 22.48
C LYS A 225 3.73 8.06 21.39
N PRO A 226 4.12 6.82 21.10
CA PRO A 226 5.18 6.54 20.15
C PRO A 226 4.81 7.09 18.76
N THR A 227 5.80 7.67 18.07
CA THR A 227 5.65 8.38 16.79
C THR A 227 4.94 7.54 15.73
N ALA A 228 5.21 6.22 15.69
CA ALA A 228 4.56 5.30 14.76
C ALA A 228 3.05 5.14 15.03
N THR A 229 2.64 5.09 16.30
CA THR A 229 1.22 5.05 16.68
C THR A 229 0.51 6.34 16.32
N LEU A 230 1.17 7.49 16.50
CA LEU A 230 0.61 8.77 16.06
C LEU A 230 0.46 8.82 14.54
N LEU A 231 1.48 8.40 13.79
CA LEU A 231 1.42 8.36 12.33
C LEU A 231 0.29 7.44 11.83
N LEU A 232 0.15 6.25 12.42
CA LEU A 232 -0.95 5.33 12.14
C LEU A 232 -2.32 5.95 12.47
N SER A 233 -2.43 6.66 13.59
CA SER A 233 -3.68 7.35 13.95
C SER A 233 -4.07 8.45 12.96
N ARG A 234 -3.08 9.16 12.38
CA ARG A 234 -3.31 10.17 11.33
C ARG A 234 -3.73 9.51 10.02
N PHE A 235 -3.06 8.42 9.64
CA PHE A 235 -3.41 7.62 8.48
C PHE A 235 -4.84 7.09 8.54
N LEU A 236 -5.26 6.54 9.68
CA LEU A 236 -6.60 5.96 9.84
C LEU A 236 -7.72 6.98 10.02
N ASN A 237 -7.40 8.24 10.31
CA ASN A 237 -8.40 9.26 10.55
C ASN A 237 -8.93 9.86 9.23
N PRO A 238 -10.22 9.63 8.89
CA PRO A 238 -10.80 10.12 7.64
C PRO A 238 -10.89 11.66 7.57
N ALA A 239 -10.77 12.38 8.69
CA ALA A 239 -10.78 13.84 8.71
C ALA A 239 -9.61 14.47 7.93
N TYR A 240 -8.52 13.73 7.72
CA TYR A 240 -7.41 14.20 6.90
C TYR A 240 -7.60 13.94 5.40
N ILE A 241 -8.65 13.23 4.97
CA ILE A 241 -8.91 13.01 3.56
C ILE A 241 -9.77 14.16 3.04
N ASP A 242 -9.33 14.85 1.99
CA ASP A 242 -10.14 15.86 1.32
C ASP A 242 -11.15 15.21 0.38
N THR A 243 -12.34 14.92 0.91
CA THR A 243 -13.44 14.35 0.15
C THR A 243 -14.07 15.33 -0.85
N SER A 244 -13.74 16.62 -0.78
CA SER A 244 -14.30 17.65 -1.65
C SER A 244 -13.50 17.85 -2.95
N SER A 245 -12.21 17.49 -2.90
CA SER A 245 -11.28 17.56 -4.03
C SER A 245 -11.78 16.79 -5.27
N PRO A 246 -11.49 17.27 -6.49
CA PRO A 246 -11.76 16.54 -7.73
C PRO A 246 -11.00 15.21 -7.79
N GLY A 247 -9.76 15.15 -7.28
CA GLY A 247 -8.98 13.91 -7.22
C GLY A 247 -9.65 12.79 -6.42
N TYR A 248 -10.25 13.12 -5.27
CA TYR A 248 -11.00 12.13 -4.50
C TYR A 248 -12.26 11.65 -5.22
N LYS A 249 -12.99 12.56 -5.88
CA LYS A 249 -14.20 12.21 -6.64
C LYS A 249 -13.87 11.28 -7.80
N GLN A 250 -12.78 11.55 -8.52
CA GLN A 250 -12.30 10.67 -9.59
C GLN A 250 -11.90 9.29 -9.05
N ALA A 251 -11.19 9.23 -7.92
CA ALA A 251 -10.82 7.96 -7.28
C ALA A 251 -12.06 7.16 -6.83
N MET A 252 -13.07 7.81 -6.26
CA MET A 252 -14.34 7.19 -5.88
C MET A 252 -15.14 6.69 -7.09
N GLU A 253 -15.16 7.45 -8.18
CA GLU A 253 -15.83 7.04 -9.41
C GLU A 253 -15.14 5.81 -10.04
N ALA A 254 -13.81 5.83 -10.12
CA ALA A 254 -13.03 4.69 -10.60
C ALA A 254 -13.21 3.45 -9.72
N TRP A 255 -13.32 3.64 -8.41
CA TRP A 255 -13.58 2.55 -7.46
C TRP A 255 -14.96 1.92 -7.62
N ASN A 256 -16.00 2.74 -7.81
CA ASN A 256 -17.37 2.25 -7.98
C ASN A 256 -17.64 1.67 -9.38
N ASN A 257 -16.88 2.10 -10.39
CA ASN A 257 -17.04 1.67 -11.79
C ASN A 257 -15.73 1.09 -12.35
N PRO A 258 -15.30 -0.11 -11.94
CA PRO A 258 -14.04 -0.70 -12.38
C PRO A 258 -13.97 -0.96 -13.89
N LYS A 259 -15.12 -1.00 -14.60
CA LYS A 259 -15.15 -1.10 -16.08
C LYS A 259 -14.55 0.11 -16.80
N LEU A 260 -14.46 1.28 -16.16
CA LEU A 260 -13.78 2.45 -16.72
C LEU A 260 -12.25 2.33 -16.69
N ASN A 261 -11.69 1.44 -15.86
CA ASN A 261 -10.24 1.17 -15.84
C ASN A 261 -9.80 0.26 -17.00
N VAL A 262 -10.71 -0.45 -17.65
CA VAL A 262 -10.40 -1.45 -18.69
C VAL A 262 -10.32 -0.82 -20.10
N SER A 263 -10.94 0.34 -20.34
CA SER A 263 -10.92 1.00 -21.65
C SER A 263 -9.62 1.75 -22.00
N GLY A 264 -8.57 1.62 -21.20
CA GLY A 264 -7.29 2.32 -21.37
C GLY A 264 -6.15 1.53 -22.02
N SER A 265 -6.30 0.22 -22.26
CA SER A 265 -5.17 -0.61 -22.75
C SER A 265 -5.07 -0.77 -24.28
N GLY A 266 -5.97 -0.15 -25.06
CA GLY A 266 -6.10 -0.41 -26.50
C GLY A 266 -6.08 0.83 -27.41
N GLY A 267 -5.22 1.82 -27.16
CA GLY A 267 -5.08 2.95 -28.06
C GLY A 267 -3.71 3.60 -27.98
N SER A 268 -2.97 3.62 -29.10
CA SER A 268 -1.73 4.38 -29.31
C SER A 268 -1.96 5.89 -29.12
N SER A 269 -2.03 6.32 -27.87
CA SER A 269 -1.74 7.69 -27.46
C SER A 269 -0.38 7.65 -26.79
N ARG A 270 0.55 8.45 -27.31
CA ARG A 270 1.88 8.68 -26.73
C ARG A 270 1.76 8.72 -25.21
N ARG A 271 2.33 7.70 -24.59
CA ARG A 271 2.40 7.46 -23.15
C ARG A 271 3.16 8.64 -22.51
N ARG A 272 2.49 9.78 -22.32
CA ARG A 272 2.88 10.71 -21.26
C ARG A 272 2.60 9.93 -19.99
N LYS A 273 3.64 9.27 -19.50
CA LYS A 273 3.73 8.67 -18.19
C LYS A 273 3.19 9.69 -17.18
N GLN A 274 1.90 9.63 -16.84
CA GLN A 274 1.46 9.85 -15.48
C GLN A 274 2.01 8.68 -14.65
N GLN A 275 3.33 8.58 -14.60
CA GLN A 275 4.02 7.76 -13.64
C GLN A 275 4.00 8.59 -12.37
N ASN A 276 3.29 8.09 -11.36
CA ASN A 276 3.75 8.32 -10.00
C ASN A 276 5.14 7.65 -9.92
N PRO A 277 6.25 8.39 -9.86
CA PRO A 277 7.59 7.80 -9.87
C PRO A 277 7.86 6.96 -8.61
N LEU A 278 6.99 7.07 -7.60
CA LEU A 278 7.15 6.53 -6.25
C LEU A 278 6.67 5.08 -6.06
N LEU A 279 6.17 4.41 -7.10
CA LEU A 279 5.60 3.05 -6.96
C LEU A 279 6.01 2.05 -8.06
N SER A 280 7.00 2.37 -8.90
CA SER A 280 7.36 1.60 -10.11
C SER A 280 8.55 0.64 -9.97
N SER A 281 9.04 0.35 -8.77
CA SER A 281 10.16 -0.59 -8.59
C SER A 281 9.78 -1.70 -7.61
N TYR A 282 9.01 -2.67 -8.11
CA TYR A 282 8.91 -4.01 -7.54
C TYR A 282 9.49 -5.02 -8.54
N ASP A 283 10.66 -4.72 -9.09
CA ASP A 283 11.51 -5.72 -9.73
C ASP A 283 12.52 -6.14 -8.66
N ASP A 284 12.30 -7.31 -8.07
CA ASP A 284 13.16 -7.96 -7.08
C ASP A 284 14.36 -8.61 -7.81
N PRO A 285 15.63 -8.24 -7.52
CA PRO A 285 16.77 -8.77 -8.26
C PRO A 285 17.39 -10.07 -7.70
N ASP A 286 16.83 -10.69 -6.65
CA ASP A 286 17.45 -11.88 -6.01
C ASP A 286 16.61 -13.16 -6.14
N LEU A 287 16.43 -13.65 -7.38
CA LEU A 287 16.02 -15.03 -7.63
C LEU A 287 17.21 -15.84 -8.17
N ASP A 288 17.85 -16.55 -7.25
CA ASP A 288 18.88 -17.54 -7.54
C ASP A 288 18.35 -18.63 -8.50
N GLU A 289 19.19 -18.87 -9.50
CA GLU A 289 19.22 -19.90 -10.53
C GLU A 289 18.76 -21.28 -10.00
N TYR A 290 17.64 -21.80 -10.55
CA TYR A 290 17.32 -23.22 -10.48
C TYR A 290 17.05 -23.76 -11.88
N ASP A 291 17.94 -24.67 -12.29
CA ASP A 291 17.90 -25.48 -13.50
C ASP A 291 16.53 -26.14 -13.71
N SER A 292 15.95 -25.89 -14.89
CA SER A 292 15.07 -26.88 -15.52
C SER A 292 15.34 -26.92 -17.02
N ASP A 293 16.21 -27.83 -17.42
CA ASP A 293 16.27 -28.39 -18.76
C ASP A 293 14.88 -28.86 -19.19
N PHE A 294 14.28 -28.24 -20.21
CA PHE A 294 13.31 -28.94 -21.06
C PHE A 294 13.30 -28.36 -22.47
N ASP A 295 13.83 -29.15 -23.39
CA ASP A 295 13.73 -28.98 -24.84
C ASP A 295 12.25 -28.81 -25.27
N ASN A 296 11.95 -27.77 -26.03
CA ASN A 296 11.03 -27.98 -27.15
C ASN A 296 11.29 -27.04 -28.33
N LYS A 297 11.35 -27.70 -29.49
CA LYS A 297 11.83 -27.24 -30.77
C LYS A 297 10.61 -27.01 -31.68
N GLU A 298 10.73 -26.03 -32.57
CA GLU A 298 9.84 -25.75 -33.73
C GLU A 298 8.43 -25.21 -33.42
N LEU A 299 8.18 -23.94 -33.78
CA LEU A 299 7.60 -23.61 -35.10
C LEU A 299 7.57 -22.07 -35.31
N LEU A 300 8.37 -21.61 -36.26
CA LEU A 300 8.12 -20.38 -37.01
C LEU A 300 7.11 -20.72 -38.11
N ASP A 301 6.15 -19.83 -38.38
CA ASP A 301 5.88 -19.33 -39.74
C ASP A 301 4.75 -18.27 -39.76
N ASP A 302 4.96 -17.31 -40.67
CA ASP A 302 4.01 -16.39 -41.31
C ASP A 302 3.47 -15.14 -40.58
N ILE A 303 4.33 -14.11 -40.57
CA ILE A 303 3.91 -12.70 -40.53
C ILE A 303 3.61 -12.24 -41.97
N THR A 304 2.34 -12.00 -42.30
CA THR A 304 1.95 -11.23 -43.49
C THR A 304 1.48 -9.83 -43.09
N VAL A 305 2.23 -8.85 -43.56
CA VAL A 305 1.99 -7.40 -43.46
C VAL A 305 0.70 -7.03 -44.19
N LYS A 306 -0.17 -6.24 -43.55
CA LYS A 306 -1.26 -5.54 -44.25
C LYS A 306 -1.37 -4.09 -43.78
N GLU A 307 -1.34 -3.21 -44.78
CA GLU A 307 -1.19 -1.76 -44.73
C GLU A 307 -2.34 -1.02 -44.02
N MET A 308 -2.00 0.08 -43.34
CA MET A 308 -2.94 1.08 -42.81
C MET A 308 -3.39 2.04 -43.91
N PRO A 309 -4.65 2.53 -43.91
CA PRO A 309 -5.04 3.70 -44.69
C PRO A 309 -4.90 5.02 -43.91
N GLU A 310 -4.60 6.06 -44.67
CA GLU A 310 -4.26 7.44 -44.30
C GLU A 310 -5.36 8.26 -43.61
N SER A 311 -4.87 9.36 -43.05
CA SER A 311 -5.41 10.40 -42.19
C SER A 311 -6.66 11.16 -42.69
N LYS A 312 -7.41 11.69 -41.71
CA LYS A 312 -8.18 12.94 -41.87
C LYS A 312 -7.85 13.88 -40.72
N GLU A 313 -7.32 15.05 -41.08
CA GLU A 313 -7.06 16.20 -40.22
C GLU A 313 -8.36 16.81 -39.67
N ALA A 314 -8.33 17.26 -38.41
CA ALA A 314 -9.24 18.28 -37.92
C ALA A 314 -8.65 19.01 -36.68
N GLY A 315 -8.31 20.29 -36.88
CA GLY A 315 -8.62 21.36 -35.95
C GLY A 315 -7.59 21.68 -34.86
N ASP A 316 -6.65 22.57 -35.18
CA ASP A 316 -5.87 23.32 -34.20
C ASP A 316 -6.78 24.10 -33.23
N THR A 317 -6.71 23.76 -31.95
CA THR A 317 -7.03 24.68 -30.85
C THR A 317 -5.92 24.55 -29.82
N GLU A 318 -5.12 25.60 -29.70
CA GLU A 318 -4.06 25.72 -28.70
C GLU A 318 -4.63 25.46 -27.29
N PRO A 319 -4.05 24.54 -26.49
CA PRO A 319 -4.41 24.43 -25.10
C PRO A 319 -3.68 25.53 -24.33
N THR A 320 -4.45 26.51 -23.87
CA THR A 320 -4.03 27.51 -22.90
C THR A 320 -3.40 26.84 -21.68
N SER A 321 -2.21 27.34 -21.34
CA SER A 321 -1.37 26.98 -20.20
C SER A 321 -2.10 27.11 -18.86
N SER A 322 -2.49 25.97 -18.31
CA SER A 322 -2.63 25.75 -16.87
C SER A 322 -2.33 24.29 -16.60
N GLU A 323 -1.05 24.01 -16.38
CA GLU A 323 -0.53 22.70 -16.03
C GLU A 323 -1.25 22.16 -14.79
N GLY A 324 -1.74 20.92 -14.88
CA GLY A 324 -2.48 20.25 -13.82
C GLY A 324 -1.60 20.01 -12.59
N LEU A 325 -1.80 20.82 -11.55
CA LEU A 325 -1.30 20.51 -10.21
C LEU A 325 -1.90 19.18 -9.77
N VAL A 326 -1.06 18.20 -9.45
CA VAL A 326 -1.47 16.93 -8.86
C VAL A 326 -2.08 17.24 -7.48
N GLU A 327 -3.40 17.17 -7.37
CA GLU A 327 -4.10 17.52 -6.13
C GLU A 327 -4.07 16.33 -5.15
N TYR A 328 -3.25 16.46 -4.10
CA TYR A 328 -3.10 15.44 -3.06
C TYR A 328 -4.26 15.46 -2.06
N TYR A 329 -5.33 14.73 -2.38
CA TYR A 329 -6.49 14.61 -1.50
C TYR A 329 -6.24 13.78 -0.24
N ASP A 330 -5.25 12.89 -0.27
CA ASP A 330 -4.85 12.01 0.83
C ASP A 330 -3.39 12.25 1.23
N PRO A 331 -3.14 13.11 2.23
CA PRO A 331 -1.78 13.46 2.63
C PRO A 331 -1.01 12.30 3.27
N TYR A 332 -1.72 11.28 3.79
CA TYR A 332 -1.09 10.15 4.49
C TYR A 332 -1.04 8.86 3.67
N GLN A 333 -1.38 8.88 2.37
CA GLN A 333 -1.46 7.67 1.54
C GLN A 333 -0.19 6.79 1.60
N HIS A 334 1.00 7.42 1.65
CA HIS A 334 2.29 6.72 1.64
C HIS A 334 2.62 6.04 2.98
N VAL A 335 1.87 6.34 4.06
CA VAL A 335 2.01 5.61 5.33
C VAL A 335 1.71 4.12 5.15
N ALA A 336 0.83 3.75 4.20
CA ALA A 336 0.60 2.34 3.87
C ALA A 336 1.87 1.64 3.38
N ALA A 337 2.67 2.30 2.54
CA ALA A 337 3.96 1.79 2.09
C ALA A 337 5.01 1.78 3.20
N VAL A 338 5.02 2.80 4.07
CA VAL A 338 5.88 2.81 5.27
C VAL A 338 5.61 1.57 6.13
N ILE A 339 4.34 1.31 6.44
CA ILE A 339 3.92 0.17 7.28
C ILE A 339 4.27 -1.17 6.61
N MET A 340 4.06 -1.28 5.30
CA MET A 340 4.44 -2.48 4.55
C MET A 340 5.94 -2.74 4.63
N ASN A 341 6.78 -1.73 4.42
CA ASN A 341 8.23 -1.90 4.44
C ASN A 341 8.74 -2.24 5.85
N ILE A 342 8.27 -1.58 6.91
CA ILE A 342 8.70 -1.91 8.28
C ILE A 342 8.25 -3.30 8.74
N THR A 343 7.17 -3.86 8.19
CA THR A 343 6.68 -5.20 8.56
C THR A 343 7.47 -6.34 7.91
N GLN A 344 8.39 -6.03 6.99
CA GLN A 344 9.42 -6.99 6.60
C GLN A 344 10.29 -7.37 7.81
N LEU A 345 10.51 -6.43 8.75
CA LEU A 345 11.15 -6.69 10.02
C LEU A 345 10.18 -7.29 11.04
N GLU A 346 10.67 -8.22 11.86
CA GLU A 346 9.89 -8.86 12.95
C GLU A 346 9.31 -7.83 13.92
N ARG A 347 10.11 -6.84 14.34
CA ARG A 347 9.66 -5.76 15.23
C ARG A 347 8.46 -5.00 14.65
N GLY A 348 8.45 -4.77 13.33
CA GLY A 348 7.34 -4.09 12.66
C GLY A 348 6.05 -4.91 12.70
N ARG A 349 6.15 -6.24 12.55
CA ARG A 349 5.00 -7.14 12.70
C ARG A 349 4.48 -7.16 14.14
N ASP A 350 5.38 -7.27 15.11
CA ASP A 350 5.02 -7.23 16.54
C ASP A 350 4.26 -5.95 16.90
N PHE A 351 4.70 -4.80 16.39
CA PHE A 351 4.02 -3.53 16.59
C PHE A 351 2.57 -3.53 16.10
N LEU A 352 2.27 -4.18 14.96
CA LEU A 352 0.91 -4.28 14.45
C LEU A 352 0.06 -5.31 15.21
N MET A 353 0.68 -6.40 15.66
CA MET A 353 0.01 -7.50 16.36
C MET A 353 -0.28 -7.17 17.83
N LYS A 354 0.45 -6.21 18.42
CA LYS A 354 0.17 -5.71 19.78
C LYS A 354 -1.29 -5.28 19.93
N LEU A 355 -1.93 -5.81 20.97
CA LEU A 355 -3.28 -5.41 21.36
C LEU A 355 -3.25 -3.97 21.89
N SER A 356 -4.01 -3.08 21.26
CA SER A 356 -4.25 -1.75 21.81
C SER A 356 -5.43 -1.84 22.76
N SER A 357 -5.22 -1.48 24.03
CA SER A 357 -6.32 -1.19 24.95
C SER A 357 -6.88 0.17 24.57
N SER A 358 -7.91 0.22 23.73
CA SER A 358 -8.69 1.45 23.55
C SER A 358 -9.39 1.81 24.85
N SER A 359 -8.70 2.53 25.72
CA SER A 359 -9.30 3.23 26.86
C SER A 359 -9.97 4.50 26.34
N GLU A 360 -11.03 4.34 25.54
CA GLU A 360 -11.92 5.46 25.22
C GLU A 360 -12.87 5.67 26.42
N ASN A 361 -12.60 6.73 27.19
CA ASN A 361 -13.52 7.45 28.07
C ASN A 361 -14.34 6.62 29.08
N ALA A 362 -13.69 6.29 30.20
CA ALA A 362 -14.35 5.92 31.45
C ALA A 362 -15.06 7.14 32.10
N THR A 363 -16.12 7.66 31.47
CA THR A 363 -17.05 8.62 32.12
C THR A 363 -18.51 8.19 32.09
N THR A 364 -18.83 7.01 31.55
CA THR A 364 -20.16 6.42 31.73
C THR A 364 -20.02 4.98 32.23
N LYS A 365 -20.56 4.73 33.43
CA LYS A 365 -20.69 3.39 34.02
C LYS A 365 -21.69 2.58 33.17
N SER A 366 -21.23 2.03 32.07
CA SER A 366 -21.90 0.96 31.34
C SER A 366 -20.85 -0.12 31.08
N THR A 367 -21.12 -1.33 31.54
CA THR A 367 -20.35 -2.55 31.30
C THR A 367 -20.31 -2.88 29.80
N LYS A 368 -19.58 -2.11 29.00
CA LYS A 368 -19.23 -2.46 27.63
C LYS A 368 -17.92 -3.25 27.69
N ALA A 369 -17.92 -4.42 27.06
CA ALA A 369 -16.74 -5.23 26.87
C ALA A 369 -15.62 -4.34 26.32
N VAL A 370 -14.45 -4.34 26.97
CA VAL A 370 -13.25 -3.74 26.42
C VAL A 370 -12.89 -4.55 25.18
N THR A 371 -13.26 -4.06 24.00
CA THR A 371 -12.84 -4.66 22.73
C THR A 371 -11.37 -4.32 22.53
N THR A 372 -10.47 -5.23 22.91
CA THR A 372 -9.04 -5.12 22.62
C THR A 372 -8.85 -5.32 21.11
N THR A 373 -8.60 -4.24 20.37
CA THR A 373 -8.33 -4.30 18.93
C THR A 373 -6.85 -4.09 18.68
N SER A 374 -6.22 -4.95 17.88
CA SER A 374 -4.83 -4.72 17.44
C SER A 374 -4.77 -3.60 16.39
N HIS A 375 -3.59 -3.01 16.22
CA HIS A 375 -3.35 -2.09 15.09
C HIS A 375 -3.61 -2.79 13.75
N LEU A 376 -3.24 -4.08 13.62
CA LEU A 376 -3.51 -4.87 12.43
C LEU A 376 -5.01 -4.93 12.09
N GLN A 377 -5.88 -5.16 13.07
CA GLN A 377 -7.33 -5.18 12.85
C GLN A 377 -7.86 -3.83 12.35
N SER A 378 -7.29 -2.73 12.83
CA SER A 378 -7.67 -1.37 12.38
C SER A 378 -7.30 -1.07 10.92
N LEU A 379 -6.36 -1.83 10.34
CA LEU A 379 -5.95 -1.70 8.94
C LEU A 379 -6.89 -2.43 7.97
N LEU A 380 -7.60 -3.48 8.40
CA LEU A 380 -8.43 -4.31 7.51
C LEU A 380 -9.44 -3.51 6.66
N PRO A 381 -10.17 -2.50 7.20
CA PRO A 381 -11.09 -1.70 6.39
C PRO A 381 -10.43 -0.89 5.28
N GLN A 382 -9.11 -0.68 5.34
CA GLN A 382 -8.38 0.08 4.32
C GLN A 382 -8.20 -0.71 3.02
N LEU A 383 -8.43 -2.04 3.02
CA LEU A 383 -8.49 -2.85 1.79
C LEU A 383 -9.64 -2.45 0.86
N THR A 384 -10.67 -1.76 1.36
CA THR A 384 -11.78 -1.25 0.53
C THR A 384 -11.69 0.26 0.30
N SER A 385 -10.53 0.87 0.54
CA SER A 385 -10.35 2.30 0.32
C SER A 385 -10.34 2.63 -1.18
N PRO A 386 -10.88 3.78 -1.60
CA PRO A 386 -10.82 4.21 -3.01
C PRO A 386 -9.38 4.49 -3.47
N ASN A 387 -8.46 4.78 -2.53
CA ASN A 387 -7.07 5.06 -2.84
C ASN A 387 -6.27 3.74 -3.08
N PRO A 388 -5.77 3.48 -4.29
CA PRO A 388 -5.00 2.26 -4.58
C PRO A 388 -3.68 2.19 -3.81
N ALA A 389 -3.04 3.32 -3.50
CA ALA A 389 -1.79 3.32 -2.74
C ALA A 389 -1.99 2.76 -1.32
N ARG A 390 -3.14 3.06 -0.70
CA ARG A 390 -3.53 2.46 0.58
C ARG A 390 -3.75 0.96 0.44
N ARG A 391 -4.56 0.54 -0.54
CA ARG A 391 -4.86 -0.90 -0.73
C ARG A 391 -3.59 -1.73 -0.96
N ARG A 392 -2.69 -1.27 -1.85
CA ARG A 392 -1.38 -1.93 -2.11
C ARG A 392 -0.54 -2.09 -0.85
N GLY A 393 -0.32 -1.00 -0.12
CA GLY A 393 0.49 -1.05 1.10
C GLY A 393 -0.13 -1.93 2.18
N ILE A 394 -1.45 -1.89 2.35
CA ILE A 394 -2.13 -2.73 3.35
C ILE A 394 -2.15 -4.21 2.95
N ALA A 395 -2.40 -4.54 1.69
CA ALA A 395 -2.33 -5.93 1.23
C ALA A 395 -0.92 -6.53 1.44
N GLY A 396 0.13 -5.79 1.08
CA GLY A 396 1.50 -6.25 1.34
C GLY A 396 1.85 -6.32 2.84
N THR A 397 1.31 -5.40 3.66
CA THR A 397 1.44 -5.48 5.13
C THR A 397 0.82 -6.76 5.68
N LEU A 398 -0.38 -7.13 5.20
CA LEU A 398 -1.07 -8.35 5.63
C LEU A 398 -0.29 -9.59 5.20
N LYS A 399 0.23 -9.63 3.97
CA LYS A 399 1.16 -10.67 3.50
C LYS A 399 2.35 -10.81 4.45
N ASN A 400 3.01 -9.70 4.77
CA ASN A 400 4.17 -9.71 5.66
C ASN A 400 3.84 -10.27 7.05
N CYS A 401 2.66 -9.96 7.58
CA CYS A 401 2.19 -10.50 8.86
C CYS A 401 1.98 -12.03 8.82
N CYS A 402 1.61 -12.61 7.67
CA CYS A 402 1.40 -14.05 7.52
C CYS A 402 2.69 -14.89 7.62
N PHE A 403 3.89 -14.30 7.52
CA PHE A 403 5.16 -15.01 7.76
C PHE A 403 5.36 -15.42 9.24
N SER A 404 4.64 -14.80 10.18
CA SER A 404 4.78 -15.09 11.61
C SER A 404 4.01 -16.36 11.97
N GLN A 405 4.63 -17.53 11.79
CA GLN A 405 3.99 -18.85 11.93
C GLN A 405 3.26 -19.03 13.27
N ASP A 406 3.89 -18.59 14.37
CA ASP A 406 3.31 -18.67 15.72
C ASP A 406 2.02 -17.86 15.88
N SER A 407 1.82 -16.84 15.03
CA SER A 407 0.65 -15.96 15.06
C SER A 407 -0.47 -16.40 14.14
N ILE A 408 -0.29 -17.40 13.28
CA ILE A 408 -1.29 -17.81 12.27
C ILE A 408 -2.62 -18.20 12.91
N TRP A 409 -2.59 -18.90 14.05
CA TRP A 409 -3.82 -19.24 14.76
C TRP A 409 -4.59 -17.99 15.19
N TRP A 410 -3.90 -16.97 15.72
CA TRP A 410 -4.51 -15.71 16.12
C TRP A 410 -5.01 -14.91 14.91
N LEU A 411 -4.25 -14.87 13.81
CA LEU A 411 -4.63 -14.23 12.57
C LEU A 411 -5.94 -14.80 11.99
N LEU A 412 -6.10 -16.13 12.02
CA LEU A 412 -7.31 -16.79 11.50
C LEU A 412 -8.50 -16.72 12.46
N ASN A 413 -8.28 -16.81 13.77
CA ASN A 413 -9.37 -17.03 14.73
C ASN A 413 -9.78 -15.79 15.53
N VAL A 414 -8.91 -14.78 15.62
CA VAL A 414 -9.19 -13.52 16.35
C VAL A 414 -9.27 -12.35 15.38
N VAL A 415 -8.32 -12.25 14.44
CA VAL A 415 -8.32 -11.18 13.43
C VAL A 415 -9.29 -11.46 12.30
N HIS A 416 -9.53 -12.74 11.97
CA HIS A 416 -10.29 -13.17 10.79
C HIS A 416 -9.72 -12.59 9.50
N ILE A 417 -8.38 -12.59 9.38
CA ILE A 417 -7.66 -12.00 8.26
C ILE A 417 -8.09 -12.59 6.91
N ASP A 418 -8.38 -13.89 6.88
CA ASP A 418 -8.83 -14.64 5.72
C ASP A 418 -10.13 -14.09 5.16
N LYS A 419 -11.06 -13.65 6.00
CA LYS A 419 -12.31 -13.04 5.53
C LYS A 419 -12.04 -11.76 4.76
N SER A 420 -11.20 -10.88 5.33
CA SER A 420 -10.82 -9.62 4.69
C SER A 420 -10.06 -9.82 3.37
N LEU A 421 -9.14 -10.79 3.34
CA LEU A 421 -8.39 -11.18 2.14
C LEU A 421 -9.33 -11.74 1.06
N LEU A 422 -10.16 -12.73 1.39
CA LEU A 422 -11.08 -13.33 0.42
C LEU A 422 -12.13 -12.35 -0.09
N MET A 423 -12.50 -11.33 0.71
CA MET A 423 -13.42 -10.30 0.27
C MET A 423 -12.84 -9.42 -0.85
N THR A 424 -11.53 -9.35 -1.05
CA THR A 424 -10.94 -8.63 -2.21
C THR A 424 -10.96 -9.48 -3.47
N LEU A 425 -10.90 -10.82 -3.33
CA LEU A 425 -10.92 -11.77 -4.44
C LEU A 425 -12.34 -12.18 -4.88
N ALA A 426 -13.33 -12.04 -3.99
CA ALA A 426 -14.73 -12.32 -4.30
C ALA A 426 -15.28 -11.32 -5.33
N GLY A 427 -15.87 -11.83 -6.41
CA GLY A 427 -16.48 -11.04 -7.48
C GLY A 427 -18.01 -11.18 -7.54
N PRO A 428 -18.63 -10.71 -8.64
CA PRO A 428 -20.09 -10.73 -8.83
C PRO A 428 -20.64 -12.09 -9.29
N GLU A 429 -19.83 -13.14 -9.34
CA GLU A 429 -20.25 -14.45 -9.85
C GLU A 429 -21.39 -15.06 -9.01
N GLU A 430 -22.34 -15.70 -9.68
CA GLU A 430 -23.47 -16.35 -9.00
C GLU A 430 -23.04 -17.67 -8.35
N LEU A 431 -23.16 -17.75 -7.03
CA LEU A 431 -22.94 -18.99 -6.29
C LEU A 431 -24.19 -19.88 -6.30
N THR A 432 -23.99 -21.16 -6.59
CA THR A 432 -25.01 -22.20 -6.45
C THR A 432 -25.45 -22.35 -4.99
N ILE A 433 -26.59 -23.00 -4.75
CA ILE A 433 -27.10 -23.23 -3.38
C ILE A 433 -26.09 -24.04 -2.56
N ASP A 434 -25.49 -25.08 -3.16
CA ASP A 434 -24.52 -25.93 -2.48
C ASP A 434 -23.23 -25.19 -2.14
N GLU A 435 -22.77 -24.29 -3.01
CA GLU A 435 -21.60 -23.44 -2.76
C GLU A 435 -21.84 -22.42 -1.64
N LYS A 436 -23.09 -21.97 -1.45
CA LYS A 436 -23.47 -21.08 -0.35
C LYS A 436 -23.47 -21.80 1.00
N VAL A 437 -23.63 -23.13 1.05
CA VAL A 437 -23.69 -23.87 2.31
C VAL A 437 -22.34 -23.86 3.03
N GLY A 438 -22.29 -23.15 4.16
CA GLY A 438 -21.09 -23.03 4.99
C GLY A 438 -20.14 -21.90 4.56
N LEU A 439 -20.47 -21.17 3.50
CA LEU A 439 -19.77 -19.94 3.12
C LEU A 439 -20.38 -18.75 3.87
N ASP A 440 -19.53 -17.80 4.28
CA ASP A 440 -20.01 -16.59 4.97
C ASP A 440 -21.02 -15.81 4.09
N PRO A 441 -22.18 -15.41 4.63
CA PRO A 441 -23.19 -14.63 3.90
C PRO A 441 -22.65 -13.37 3.22
N ASP A 442 -21.63 -12.73 3.79
CA ASP A 442 -21.08 -11.48 3.27
C ASP A 442 -20.52 -11.64 1.84
N TYR A 443 -20.12 -12.85 1.44
CA TYR A 443 -19.62 -13.11 0.09
C TYR A 443 -20.70 -13.04 -1.00
N TRP A 444 -21.95 -13.34 -0.67
CA TRP A 444 -23.03 -13.45 -1.67
C TRP A 444 -24.22 -12.53 -1.42
N LEU A 445 -24.30 -11.86 -0.27
CA LEU A 445 -25.33 -10.85 0.01
C LEU A 445 -25.21 -9.61 -0.88
N LEU A 446 -24.01 -9.26 -1.34
CA LEU A 446 -23.80 -8.11 -2.23
C LEU A 446 -24.22 -8.41 -3.68
N GLY A 447 -24.26 -9.68 -4.08
CA GLY A 447 -24.64 -10.12 -5.42
C GLY A 447 -23.91 -9.34 -6.53
N PRO A 448 -24.63 -8.84 -7.56
CA PRO A 448 -24.02 -8.10 -8.68
C PRO A 448 -23.32 -6.79 -8.32
N GLN A 449 -23.55 -6.25 -7.11
CA GLN A 449 -22.88 -5.03 -6.64
C GLN A 449 -21.47 -5.32 -6.09
N LYS A 450 -21.11 -6.60 -5.93
CA LYS A 450 -19.78 -7.01 -5.50
C LYS A 450 -18.80 -6.84 -6.65
N HIS A 451 -17.75 -6.07 -6.41
CA HIS A 451 -16.66 -5.88 -7.36
C HIS A 451 -15.39 -6.52 -6.78
N ARG A 452 -14.74 -7.35 -7.60
CA ARG A 452 -13.40 -7.88 -7.33
C ARG A 452 -12.40 -6.73 -7.35
N GLU A 453 -11.33 -6.84 -6.56
CA GLU A 453 -10.25 -5.85 -6.56
C GLU A 453 -9.69 -5.67 -7.97
N PRO A 454 -9.74 -4.44 -8.55
CA PRO A 454 -9.31 -4.22 -9.92
C PRO A 454 -7.78 -4.24 -10.08
N ASP A 455 -7.04 -3.98 -9.00
CA ASP A 455 -5.58 -3.88 -9.03
C ASP A 455 -4.89 -5.25 -8.91
N ALA A 456 -4.21 -5.68 -9.97
CA ALA A 456 -3.52 -6.97 -10.02
C ALA A 456 -2.48 -7.14 -8.90
N LEU A 457 -1.72 -6.10 -8.55
CA LEU A 457 -0.71 -6.18 -7.50
C LEU A 457 -1.37 -6.42 -6.12
N VAL A 458 -2.54 -5.83 -5.88
CA VAL A 458 -3.30 -6.07 -4.64
C VAL A 458 -3.80 -7.51 -4.61
N ARG A 459 -4.33 -8.03 -5.73
CA ARG A 459 -4.74 -9.44 -5.84
C ARG A 459 -3.58 -10.40 -5.62
N LEU A 460 -2.40 -10.10 -6.18
CA LEU A 460 -1.17 -10.86 -5.99
C LEU A 460 -0.80 -10.96 -4.52
N TYR A 461 -0.64 -9.83 -3.82
CA TYR A 461 -0.29 -9.82 -2.39
C TYR A 461 -1.33 -10.55 -1.53
N VAL A 462 -2.61 -10.48 -1.90
CA VAL A 462 -3.68 -11.22 -1.21
C VAL A 462 -3.56 -12.72 -1.46
N ALA A 463 -3.32 -13.14 -2.70
CA ALA A 463 -3.12 -14.55 -3.06
C ALA A 463 -1.90 -15.13 -2.32
N GLU A 464 -0.78 -14.40 -2.31
CA GLU A 464 0.43 -14.78 -1.55
C GLU A 464 0.17 -14.86 -0.04
N ALA A 465 -0.59 -13.91 0.52
CA ALA A 465 -0.96 -13.94 1.94
C ALA A 465 -1.78 -15.19 2.29
N ILE A 466 -2.71 -15.59 1.43
CA ILE A 466 -3.50 -16.82 1.60
C ILE A 466 -2.61 -18.06 1.42
N LEU A 467 -1.72 -18.05 0.44
CA LEU A 467 -0.76 -19.13 0.20
C LEU A 467 0.13 -19.36 1.42
N LEU A 468 0.64 -18.30 2.05
CA LEU A 468 1.40 -18.38 3.30
C LEU A 468 0.60 -19.00 4.44
N LEU A 469 -0.69 -18.65 4.57
CA LEU A 469 -1.57 -19.26 5.58
C LEU A 469 -1.77 -20.76 5.33
N LEU A 470 -1.82 -21.19 4.06
CA LEU A 470 -2.01 -22.60 3.67
C LEU A 470 -0.74 -23.44 3.77
N SER A 471 0.40 -22.88 3.33
CA SER A 471 1.70 -23.55 3.31
C SER A 471 2.33 -23.59 4.70
N SER A 472 2.47 -22.42 5.33
CA SER A 472 3.19 -22.24 6.59
C SER A 472 2.31 -22.42 7.83
N GLY A 473 0.99 -22.28 7.71
CA GLY A 473 0.05 -22.48 8.82
C GLY A 473 -0.18 -23.94 9.23
N GLY A 474 0.41 -24.87 8.48
CA GLY A 474 0.28 -26.30 8.73
C GLY A 474 -1.15 -26.82 8.61
N ARG A 475 -1.37 -28.05 9.09
CA ARG A 475 -2.64 -28.77 8.95
C ARG A 475 -3.84 -28.01 9.53
N ARG A 476 -3.69 -27.41 10.71
CA ARG A 476 -4.80 -26.73 11.41
C ARG A 476 -5.29 -25.49 10.65
N ALA A 477 -4.37 -24.72 10.05
CA ALA A 477 -4.75 -23.57 9.24
C ALA A 477 -5.47 -24.00 7.96
N ARG A 478 -4.96 -25.03 7.26
CA ARG A 478 -5.62 -25.60 6.09
C ARG A 478 -7.01 -26.13 6.41
N GLU A 479 -7.16 -26.89 7.51
CA GLU A 479 -8.48 -27.34 7.97
C GLU A 479 -9.42 -26.16 8.22
N THR A 480 -8.96 -25.10 8.89
CA THR A 480 -9.77 -23.89 9.15
C THR A 480 -10.21 -23.19 7.84
N LEU A 481 -9.32 -23.06 6.85
CA LEU A 481 -9.65 -22.45 5.56
C LEU A 481 -10.57 -23.33 4.71
N ARG A 482 -10.34 -24.66 4.71
CA ARG A 482 -11.26 -25.63 4.09
C ARG A 482 -12.64 -25.60 4.73
N GLU A 483 -12.73 -25.39 6.04
CA GLU A 483 -13.95 -25.21 6.84
C GLU A 483 -14.63 -23.84 6.66
N ARG A 484 -13.98 -22.87 6.03
CA ARG A 484 -14.57 -21.56 5.69
C ARG A 484 -14.89 -21.43 4.21
N ARG A 485 -14.91 -22.56 3.50
CA ARG A 485 -15.17 -22.66 2.06
C ARG A 485 -14.23 -21.79 1.20
N THR A 486 -13.00 -21.56 1.66
CA THR A 486 -12.01 -20.72 0.96
C THR A 486 -11.80 -21.15 -0.50
N TYR A 487 -11.81 -22.46 -0.78
CA TYR A 487 -11.67 -23.02 -2.13
C TYR A 487 -12.65 -22.42 -3.15
N ILE A 488 -13.90 -22.16 -2.74
CA ILE A 488 -14.94 -21.66 -3.65
C ILE A 488 -14.55 -20.29 -4.20
N ILE A 489 -14.13 -19.38 -3.31
CA ILE A 489 -13.75 -18.01 -3.69
C ILE A 489 -12.49 -18.01 -4.56
N ILE A 490 -11.46 -18.78 -4.18
CA ILE A 490 -10.20 -18.85 -4.93
C ILE A 490 -10.43 -19.44 -6.32
N LYS A 491 -11.20 -20.54 -6.43
CA LYS A 491 -11.54 -21.15 -7.71
C LYS A 491 -12.23 -20.15 -8.64
N LEU A 492 -13.22 -19.41 -8.14
CA LEU A 492 -13.94 -18.42 -8.96
C LEU A 492 -13.06 -17.25 -9.37
N ALA A 493 -12.16 -16.81 -8.49
CA ALA A 493 -11.17 -15.79 -8.82
C ALA A 493 -10.22 -16.27 -9.93
N ASP A 494 -9.66 -17.47 -9.81
CA ASP A 494 -8.72 -18.05 -10.78
C ASP A 494 -9.35 -18.24 -12.17
N MET A 495 -10.62 -18.66 -12.24
CA MET A 495 -11.35 -18.88 -13.50
C MET A 495 -11.50 -17.63 -14.38
N VAL A 496 -11.39 -16.44 -13.80
CA VAL A 496 -11.57 -15.15 -14.48
C VAL A 496 -10.34 -14.25 -14.37
N GLU A 497 -9.26 -14.74 -13.76
CA GLU A 497 -8.03 -14.00 -13.60
C GLU A 497 -7.30 -13.92 -14.94
N GLU A 498 -6.89 -12.71 -15.32
CA GLU A 498 -6.19 -12.46 -16.59
C GLU A 498 -4.67 -12.37 -16.38
N ASP A 499 -4.25 -12.04 -15.15
CA ASP A 499 -2.84 -11.89 -14.80
C ASP A 499 -2.23 -13.25 -14.45
N GLU A 500 -1.19 -13.65 -15.18
CA GLU A 500 -0.56 -14.97 -15.07
C GLU A 500 0.08 -15.20 -13.70
N GLU A 501 0.74 -14.18 -13.14
CA GLU A 501 1.41 -14.27 -11.85
C GLU A 501 0.39 -14.45 -10.72
N VAL A 502 -0.73 -13.71 -10.79
CA VAL A 502 -1.84 -13.88 -9.84
C VAL A 502 -2.46 -15.28 -9.97
N SER A 503 -2.75 -15.73 -11.20
CA SER A 503 -3.35 -17.05 -11.44
C SER A 503 -2.45 -18.18 -10.93
N GLU A 504 -1.13 -18.07 -11.12
CA GLU A 504 -0.17 -19.06 -10.59
C GLU A 504 -0.29 -19.19 -9.06
N ARG A 505 -0.27 -18.07 -8.33
CA ARG A 505 -0.42 -18.07 -6.86
C ARG A 505 -1.79 -18.60 -6.42
N LEU A 506 -2.87 -18.29 -7.14
CA LEU A 506 -4.22 -18.82 -6.86
C LEU A 506 -4.29 -20.33 -7.11
N PHE A 507 -3.68 -20.82 -8.19
CA PHE A 507 -3.58 -22.23 -8.50
C PHE A 507 -2.83 -23.00 -7.41
N GLU A 508 -1.71 -22.48 -6.93
CA GLU A 508 -0.98 -23.05 -5.79
C GLU A 508 -1.87 -23.14 -4.52
N CYS A 509 -2.65 -22.09 -4.23
CA CYS A 509 -3.61 -22.13 -3.13
C CYS A 509 -4.63 -23.26 -3.31
N VAL A 510 -5.15 -23.45 -4.53
CA VAL A 510 -6.07 -24.55 -4.87
C VAL A 510 -5.41 -25.90 -4.61
N GLN A 511 -4.13 -26.08 -4.98
CA GLN A 511 -3.41 -27.32 -4.73
C GLN A 511 -3.33 -27.64 -3.23
N TYR A 512 -3.00 -26.66 -2.39
CA TYR A 512 -2.97 -26.87 -0.93
C TYR A 512 -4.35 -27.19 -0.35
N LEU A 513 -5.40 -26.56 -0.86
CA LEU A 513 -6.77 -26.79 -0.39
C LEU A 513 -7.30 -28.17 -0.79
N ARG A 514 -6.93 -28.68 -1.97
CA ARG A 514 -7.39 -29.99 -2.48
C ARG A 514 -6.56 -31.17 -2.00
N ARG A 515 -5.29 -30.97 -1.67
CA ARG A 515 -4.42 -32.04 -1.17
C ARG A 515 -4.93 -32.54 0.17
N ASP A 516 -4.99 -33.86 0.33
CA ASP A 516 -5.22 -34.48 1.63
C ASP A 516 -3.97 -34.40 2.53
N GLU A 517 -4.20 -34.51 3.83
CA GLU A 517 -3.12 -34.49 4.81
C GLU A 517 -2.36 -35.83 4.78
N GLU A 518 -1.04 -35.78 4.99
CA GLU A 518 -0.21 -36.99 4.99
C GLU A 518 -0.74 -38.06 5.96
N GLY A 519 -0.85 -39.30 5.48
CA GLY A 519 -1.33 -40.44 6.28
C GLY A 519 -2.86 -40.49 6.45
N THR A 520 -3.63 -39.72 5.69
CA THR A 520 -5.10 -39.78 5.68
C THR A 520 -5.64 -40.40 4.38
N GLU A 521 -6.87 -40.93 4.42
CA GLU A 521 -7.54 -41.47 3.23
C GLU A 521 -7.85 -40.38 2.21
N GLU A 522 -7.87 -40.76 0.93
CA GLU A 522 -8.24 -39.85 -0.17
C GLU A 522 -9.67 -39.31 0.01
N GLY A 523 -9.83 -38.00 -0.12
CA GLY A 523 -11.08 -37.26 0.09
C GLY A 523 -11.47 -37.10 1.56
N SER A 524 -10.61 -37.47 2.52
CA SER A 524 -10.91 -37.34 3.95
C SER A 524 -10.99 -35.88 4.41
N SER A 525 -10.20 -34.98 3.79
CA SER A 525 -10.17 -33.55 4.14
C SER A 525 -11.47 -32.85 3.76
N ASP A 526 -11.98 -33.13 2.56
CA ASP A 526 -13.26 -32.60 2.07
C ASP A 526 -14.42 -33.16 2.89
N ARG A 527 -14.43 -34.48 3.15
CA ARG A 527 -15.44 -35.13 3.99
C ARG A 527 -15.51 -34.50 5.38
N ARG A 528 -14.36 -34.31 6.04
CA ARG A 528 -14.27 -33.67 7.36
C ARG A 528 -14.82 -32.25 7.35
N ALA A 529 -14.52 -31.46 6.33
CA ALA A 529 -15.08 -30.12 6.19
C ALA A 529 -16.62 -30.20 6.08
N TYR A 530 -17.14 -31.00 5.14
CA TYR A 530 -18.58 -31.32 4.98
C TYR A 530 -19.29 -31.75 6.25
N GLU A 531 -18.72 -32.68 7.02
CA GLU A 531 -19.28 -33.14 8.29
C GLU A 531 -19.39 -32.01 9.32
N LYS A 532 -18.39 -31.12 9.39
CA LYS A 532 -18.40 -30.00 10.32
C LYS A 532 -19.45 -28.96 9.94
N TYR A 533 -19.61 -28.67 8.65
CA TYR A 533 -20.70 -27.82 8.15
C TYR A 533 -22.07 -28.39 8.51
N ALA A 534 -22.28 -29.68 8.22
CA ALA A 534 -23.53 -30.37 8.53
C ALA A 534 -23.83 -30.34 10.03
N ARG A 535 -22.82 -30.54 10.88
CA ARG A 535 -22.94 -30.41 12.34
C ARG A 535 -23.36 -29.01 12.76
N GLY A 536 -22.74 -27.96 12.19
CA GLY A 536 -23.08 -26.57 12.48
C GLY A 536 -24.53 -26.22 12.12
N MET A 537 -25.06 -26.75 11.01
CA MET A 537 -26.47 -26.58 10.63
C MET A 537 -27.42 -27.23 11.65
N VAL A 538 -27.12 -28.46 12.07
CA VAL A 538 -27.90 -29.18 13.10
C VAL A 538 -27.89 -28.43 14.44
N GLU A 539 -26.75 -27.86 14.83
CA GLU A 539 -26.63 -27.07 16.06
C GLU A 539 -27.43 -25.75 16.00
N MET A 540 -27.40 -25.05 14.86
CA MET A 540 -28.23 -23.85 14.63
C MET A 540 -29.72 -24.17 14.69
N ASP A 541 -30.15 -25.25 14.06
CA ASP A 541 -31.57 -25.64 14.07
C ASP A 541 -32.01 -26.14 15.44
N GLY A 542 -31.14 -26.83 16.18
CA GLY A 542 -31.34 -27.14 17.59
C GLY A 542 -31.45 -25.88 18.47
N ALA A 543 -30.65 -24.84 18.20
CA ALA A 543 -30.72 -23.57 18.92
C ALA A 543 -31.98 -22.76 18.58
N LYS A 544 -32.43 -22.76 17.32
CA LYS A 544 -33.71 -22.19 16.91
C LYS A 544 -34.88 -22.92 17.55
N ASN A 545 -34.86 -24.26 17.56
CA ASN A 545 -35.90 -25.09 18.20
C ASN A 545 -35.98 -24.86 19.72
N ARG A 546 -34.86 -24.63 20.40
CA ARG A 546 -34.85 -24.23 21.82
C ARG A 546 -35.43 -22.83 22.04
N LYS A 547 -35.16 -21.88 21.14
CA LYS A 547 -35.71 -20.52 21.21
C LYS A 547 -37.22 -20.49 20.90
N THR A 548 -37.71 -21.30 19.96
CA THR A 548 -39.15 -21.43 19.66
C THR A 548 -39.89 -22.21 20.73
N ALA A 549 -39.28 -23.20 21.37
CA ALA A 549 -39.83 -23.89 22.55
C ALA A 549 -39.97 -22.97 23.78
N GLY A 550 -39.23 -21.85 23.84
CA GLY A 550 -39.38 -20.82 24.87
C GLY A 550 -40.55 -19.85 24.63
N LEU A 551 -41.12 -19.81 23.42
CA LEU A 551 -42.34 -19.09 23.06
C LEU A 551 -43.53 -20.08 23.06
N LEU A 552 -43.88 -20.61 24.24
CA LEU A 552 -45.09 -21.43 24.38
C LEU A 552 -46.33 -20.56 24.12
N LEU A 553 -47.00 -20.80 22.99
CA LEU A 553 -48.40 -20.44 22.78
C LEU A 553 -49.25 -21.03 23.92
N PRO A 554 -50.26 -20.30 24.44
CA PRO A 554 -51.08 -20.81 25.53
C PRO A 554 -51.85 -22.06 25.11
N PRO A 555 -52.05 -23.03 26.01
CA PRO A 555 -52.71 -24.28 25.66
C PRO A 555 -54.19 -24.04 25.37
N SER A 556 -54.64 -24.40 24.17
CA SER A 556 -56.06 -24.42 23.82
C SER A 556 -56.77 -25.49 24.63
N THR A 557 -57.71 -25.05 25.46
CA THR A 557 -58.72 -25.87 26.10
C THR A 557 -59.71 -26.40 25.06
N THR A 558 -59.77 -27.72 24.87
CA THR A 558 -61.03 -28.38 24.52
C THR A 558 -61.05 -29.83 25.01
N THR A 559 -61.90 -30.00 26.02
CA THR A 559 -62.59 -31.16 26.57
C THR A 559 -62.84 -32.37 25.67
N THR A 560 -62.35 -33.53 26.14
CA THR A 560 -63.03 -34.84 26.33
C THR A 560 -64.05 -35.33 25.29
N PHE A 561 -63.73 -36.46 24.65
CA PHE A 561 -64.66 -37.58 24.45
C PHE A 561 -63.93 -38.91 24.62
N ASP A 562 -64.64 -39.84 25.25
CA ASP A 562 -64.19 -41.11 25.84
C ASP A 562 -64.55 -42.31 24.94
N THR A 563 -63.98 -43.46 25.27
CA THR A 563 -64.37 -44.86 24.98
C THR A 563 -63.96 -45.56 23.67
N THR A 564 -63.07 -46.54 23.87
CA THR A 564 -63.11 -47.96 23.41
C THR A 564 -63.13 -48.28 21.91
N GLU A 565 -62.07 -48.93 21.41
CA GLU A 565 -62.04 -50.35 20.98
C GLU A 565 -60.87 -50.64 20.03
N ARG A 566 -60.16 -51.74 20.36
CA ARG A 566 -59.51 -52.75 19.51
C ARG A 566 -58.27 -52.43 18.66
N ASP A 567 -57.24 -53.21 18.99
CA ASP A 567 -56.22 -53.75 18.10
C ASP A 567 -56.83 -54.25 16.78
N ASP A 568 -56.19 -53.95 15.66
CA ASP A 568 -56.06 -54.86 14.52
C ASP A 568 -54.89 -54.38 13.63
N ASP A 569 -53.93 -55.29 13.44
CA ASP A 569 -52.89 -55.28 12.41
C ASP A 569 -53.48 -55.04 11.02
N TYR A 570 -52.73 -54.45 10.08
CA TYR A 570 -52.65 -54.97 8.70
C TYR A 570 -51.51 -54.30 7.92
N ASP A 571 -50.49 -55.10 7.61
CA ASP A 571 -49.56 -54.92 6.50
C ASP A 571 -50.30 -54.96 5.14
N ASN A 572 -49.79 -54.18 4.19
CA ASN A 572 -49.86 -54.36 2.72
C ASN A 572 -51.17 -54.09 1.93
N ILE A 573 -50.91 -53.62 0.69
CA ILE A 573 -51.76 -53.42 -0.52
C ILE A 573 -52.23 -51.95 -0.64
N ASP A 574 -51.92 -51.19 -1.69
CA ASP A 574 -51.47 -51.48 -3.07
C ASP A 574 -50.40 -50.47 -3.54
#